data_AF-A0A845ML83-F1
#
_entry.id   AF-A0A845ML83-F1
#
_cell.length_a   1.000
_cell.length_b   1.000
_cell.length_c   1.000
_cell.angle_alpha   90.00
_cell.angle_beta   90.00
_cell.angle_gamma   90.00
#
_symmetry.space_group_name_H-M   'P 1'
#
loop_
_entity.id
_entity.type
_entity.pdbx_description
1 polymer ?
#
loop_
_entity_poly.entity_id
_entity_poly.type
_entity_poly.pdbx_seq_one_letter_code
_entity_poly.pdbx_strand_id
1 'polypeptide(L)'
;MIRHLLCVVIPLISACSFHPGTVDNDTLRTGARHHHEDTVTVSANVISDSEARDIFGVSLGHHGIQAVWLEVDNRTDHPLYYLPVTTDQQYFSPLEVSWKVKGKYGKEDGKAVDRMFIARTMPVNLPPGEQTSGFVFTNRDLGIKVVNVDLLGGGKSWQTSFMIDVPGIKLDVEKVDFTTLYSEHEYLNVDRPGLREWLEEQTCCTANADNDASGDPLNFVLVGDSQLLLSALVQRGWDVTERIHGGSIWKTTKSFLVGSSYRYSPVSSLYALERPQDLALQKARGNIHQRNHLRLWRAPVLCDGEPVWLGQISRDIGVRFTFKSPTLTTHKIDPDVDEARDYLLQDMIFSQRLSEFGYVHAQAPKTIAEPGHNLTGDPFITDGLRLVMFFHSPMTPMHKVKDLGWEQPNRNRRAWLEQQEAASSSP
;
A
#
# COMPACT_ATOMS: atom_id res chain seq x y z
N MET A 1 -10.37 71.27 -32.60
CA MET A 1 -11.05 70.68 -31.42
C MET A 1 -11.47 69.26 -31.79
N ILE A 2 -10.65 68.25 -31.47
CA ILE A 2 -10.99 66.84 -31.67
C ILE A 2 -11.07 66.23 -30.26
N ARG A 3 -12.30 65.92 -29.81
CA ARG A 3 -12.56 65.21 -28.57
C ARG A 3 -12.34 63.72 -28.83
N HIS A 4 -11.25 63.15 -28.32
CA HIS A 4 -11.11 61.69 -28.25
C HIS A 4 -11.94 61.16 -27.08
N LEU A 5 -12.99 60.42 -27.42
CA LEU A 5 -13.80 59.63 -26.50
C LEU A 5 -12.97 58.40 -26.09
N LEU A 6 -12.52 58.34 -24.84
CA LEU A 6 -11.86 57.16 -24.29
C LEU A 6 -12.93 56.10 -24.00
N CYS A 7 -13.08 55.11 -24.88
CA CYS A 7 -13.87 53.91 -24.60
C CYS A 7 -13.12 53.06 -23.56
N VAL A 8 -13.61 53.08 -22.32
CA VAL A 8 -13.18 52.13 -21.28
C VAL A 8 -13.83 50.78 -21.61
N VAL A 9 -13.03 49.87 -22.17
CA VAL A 9 -13.41 48.46 -22.31
C VAL A 9 -13.26 47.82 -20.94
N ILE A 10 -14.36 47.71 -20.21
CA ILE A 10 -14.43 46.90 -18.98
C ILE A 10 -14.47 45.43 -19.43
N PRO A 11 -13.48 44.59 -19.08
CA PRO A 11 -13.60 43.16 -19.33
C PRO A 11 -14.73 42.62 -18.46
N LEU A 12 -15.84 42.24 -19.09
CA LEU A 12 -16.85 41.38 -18.48
C LEU A 12 -16.17 40.05 -18.16
N ILE A 13 -15.70 39.91 -16.92
CA ILE A 13 -15.37 38.61 -16.35
C ILE A 13 -16.71 37.89 -16.26
N SER A 14 -17.05 37.09 -17.28
CA SER A 14 -18.10 36.08 -17.16
C SER A 14 -17.70 35.17 -16.00
N ALA A 15 -18.31 35.39 -14.85
CA ALA A 15 -18.21 34.46 -13.74
C ALA A 15 -18.74 33.11 -14.25
N CYS A 16 -17.87 32.10 -14.31
CA CYS A 16 -18.28 30.73 -14.64
C CYS A 16 -19.34 30.32 -13.61
N SER A 17 -20.59 30.13 -14.02
CA SER A 17 -21.64 29.62 -13.15
C SER A 17 -21.42 28.14 -12.86
N PHE A 18 -21.57 27.75 -11.60
CA PHE A 18 -21.32 26.37 -11.18
C PHE A 18 -22.51 25.46 -11.50
N HIS A 19 -22.26 24.37 -12.22
CA HIS A 19 -23.25 23.35 -12.53
C HIS A 19 -22.65 21.96 -12.24
N PRO A 20 -23.06 21.29 -11.15
CA PRO A 20 -22.66 19.90 -10.93
C PRO A 20 -23.45 18.99 -11.88
N GLY A 21 -22.85 17.87 -12.30
CA GLY A 21 -23.62 16.82 -12.96
C GLY A 21 -24.41 15.98 -11.98
N THR A 22 -25.02 14.91 -12.47
CA THR A 22 -25.88 14.02 -11.69
C THR A 22 -25.10 12.83 -11.14
N VAL A 23 -25.51 12.34 -9.97
CA VAL A 23 -25.02 11.06 -9.44
C VAL A 23 -25.99 9.98 -9.88
N ASP A 24 -25.51 9.04 -10.68
CA ASP A 24 -26.25 7.84 -11.08
C ASP A 24 -25.73 6.64 -10.27
N ASN A 25 -26.44 6.28 -9.20
CA ASN A 25 -26.04 5.19 -8.32
C ASN A 25 -26.09 3.82 -9.01
N ASP A 26 -26.94 3.61 -10.01
CA ASP A 26 -27.05 2.33 -10.70
C ASP A 26 -25.81 2.08 -11.57
N THR A 27 -25.36 3.11 -12.28
CA THR A 27 -24.09 3.09 -13.03
C THR A 27 -22.90 2.87 -12.09
N LEU A 28 -22.84 3.60 -10.98
CA LEU A 28 -21.75 3.47 -10.00
C LEU A 28 -21.71 2.08 -9.37
N ARG A 29 -22.87 1.50 -9.05
CA ARG A 29 -23.02 0.15 -8.50
C ARG A 29 -22.63 -0.92 -9.52
N THR A 30 -23.00 -0.76 -10.79
CA THR A 30 -22.62 -1.69 -11.86
C THR A 30 -21.11 -1.79 -12.04
N GLY A 31 -20.39 -0.67 -11.87
CA GLY A 31 -18.92 -0.63 -11.91
C GLY A 31 -18.24 -1.01 -10.59
N ALA A 32 -18.98 -1.28 -9.52
CA ALA A 32 -18.41 -1.49 -8.20
C ALA A 32 -17.90 -2.93 -7.99
N ARG A 33 -17.00 -3.08 -7.02
CA ARG A 33 -16.72 -4.37 -6.38
C ARG A 33 -17.65 -4.52 -5.18
N HIS A 34 -18.12 -5.73 -4.95
CA HIS A 34 -19.06 -6.04 -3.88
C HIS A 34 -18.47 -7.07 -2.93
N HIS A 35 -18.73 -6.89 -1.64
CA HIS A 35 -18.45 -7.88 -0.61
C HIS A 35 -19.69 -8.04 0.26
N HIS A 36 -20.11 -9.28 0.46
CA HIS A 36 -21.27 -9.63 1.26
C HIS A 36 -20.82 -10.48 2.43
N GLU A 37 -21.10 -10.02 3.65
CA GLU A 37 -20.84 -10.73 4.89
C GLU A 37 -22.11 -10.74 5.74
N ASP A 38 -22.70 -11.93 5.92
CA ASP A 38 -23.95 -12.16 6.65
C ASP A 38 -25.12 -11.27 6.20
N THR A 39 -25.33 -10.14 6.89
CA THR A 39 -26.43 -9.20 6.68
C THR A 39 -25.92 -7.82 6.25
N VAL A 40 -24.65 -7.71 5.85
CA VAL A 40 -24.04 -6.46 5.42
C VAL A 40 -23.44 -6.67 4.04
N THR A 41 -23.85 -5.83 3.09
CA THR A 41 -23.21 -5.75 1.78
C THR A 41 -22.51 -4.41 1.64
N VAL A 42 -21.25 -4.43 1.25
CA VAL A 42 -20.47 -3.23 0.96
C VAL A 42 -20.08 -3.24 -0.51
N SER A 43 -20.29 -2.11 -1.17
CA SER A 43 -19.88 -1.88 -2.55
C SER A 43 -18.89 -0.72 -2.61
N ALA A 44 -17.85 -0.84 -3.43
CA ALA A 44 -16.85 0.20 -3.62
C ALA A 44 -16.51 0.39 -5.10
N ASN A 45 -16.40 1.64 -5.54
CA ASN A 45 -15.97 2.02 -6.89
C ASN A 45 -15.01 3.22 -6.85
N VAL A 46 -13.94 3.18 -7.65
CA VAL A 46 -12.94 4.26 -7.75
C VAL A 46 -13.23 5.11 -8.98
N ILE A 47 -13.48 6.40 -8.77
CA ILE A 47 -14.04 7.29 -9.80
C ILE A 47 -12.94 7.89 -10.67
N SER A 48 -12.93 7.67 -11.98
CA SER A 48 -11.93 8.27 -12.87
C SER A 48 -11.92 9.81 -12.84
N ASP A 49 -10.85 10.46 -13.31
CA ASP A 49 -10.81 11.92 -13.42
C ASP A 49 -11.88 12.49 -14.36
N SER A 50 -12.23 11.74 -15.41
CA SER A 50 -13.35 12.07 -16.30
C SER A 50 -14.67 12.03 -15.55
N GLU A 51 -14.98 10.91 -14.91
CA GLU A 51 -16.24 10.74 -14.18
C GLU A 51 -16.34 11.71 -13.01
N ALA A 52 -15.23 12.03 -12.33
CA ALA A 52 -15.21 13.03 -11.28
C ALA A 52 -15.59 14.42 -11.82
N ARG A 53 -15.13 14.79 -13.02
CA ARG A 53 -15.55 16.05 -13.66
C ARG A 53 -17.03 16.02 -14.01
N ASP A 54 -17.53 14.91 -14.53
CA ASP A 54 -18.93 14.77 -14.90
C ASP A 54 -19.84 14.81 -13.66
N ILE A 55 -19.47 14.09 -12.61
CA ILE A 55 -20.21 14.07 -11.34
C ILE A 55 -20.12 15.44 -10.67
N PHE A 56 -18.93 15.93 -10.32
CA PHE A 56 -18.76 17.09 -9.44
C PHE A 56 -18.73 18.44 -10.16
N GLY A 57 -18.61 18.48 -11.48
CA GLY A 57 -18.43 19.72 -12.26
C GLY A 57 -17.06 20.38 -12.09
N VAL A 58 -16.10 19.69 -11.45
CA VAL A 58 -14.76 20.20 -11.12
C VAL A 58 -13.71 19.10 -11.26
N SER A 59 -12.45 19.50 -11.49
CA SER A 59 -11.32 18.56 -11.54
C SER A 59 -10.81 18.29 -10.13
N LEU A 60 -10.81 17.02 -9.70
CA LEU A 60 -10.24 16.59 -8.41
C LEU A 60 -8.79 16.14 -8.53
N GLY A 61 -8.46 15.41 -9.61
CA GLY A 61 -7.13 14.82 -9.81
C GLY A 61 -5.98 15.82 -9.81
N HIS A 62 -6.20 17.05 -10.31
CA HIS A 62 -5.18 18.11 -10.29
C HIS A 62 -4.78 18.54 -8.88
N HIS A 63 -5.63 18.27 -7.89
CA HIS A 63 -5.38 18.56 -6.48
C HIS A 63 -4.90 17.32 -5.70
N GLY A 64 -4.56 16.22 -6.41
CA GLY A 64 -4.15 14.96 -5.78
C GLY A 64 -5.31 14.21 -5.12
N ILE A 65 -6.55 14.53 -5.45
CA ILE A 65 -7.75 13.95 -4.84
C ILE A 65 -8.35 12.89 -5.76
N GLN A 66 -8.74 11.77 -5.17
CA GLN A 66 -9.40 10.64 -5.81
C GLN A 66 -10.69 10.32 -5.06
N ALA A 67 -11.84 10.46 -5.73
CA ALA A 67 -13.12 10.09 -5.15
C ALA A 67 -13.29 8.57 -5.19
N VAL A 68 -13.77 8.01 -4.07
CA VAL A 68 -14.21 6.63 -3.95
C VAL A 68 -15.70 6.67 -3.60
N TRP A 69 -16.53 6.04 -4.43
CA TRP A 69 -17.93 5.83 -4.11
C TRP A 69 -18.05 4.58 -3.26
N LEU A 70 -18.78 4.70 -2.16
CA LEU A 70 -19.11 3.60 -1.27
C LEU A 70 -20.63 3.49 -1.15
N GLU A 71 -21.07 2.25 -0.96
CA GLU A 71 -22.43 1.96 -0.58
C GLU A 71 -22.45 0.81 0.41
N VAL A 72 -23.30 0.93 1.42
CA VAL A 72 -23.51 -0.10 2.44
C VAL A 72 -25.00 -0.42 2.49
N ASP A 73 -25.35 -1.67 2.21
CA ASP A 73 -26.65 -2.25 2.53
C ASP A 73 -26.58 -2.85 3.94
N ASN A 74 -27.13 -2.14 4.91
CA ASN A 74 -27.15 -2.57 6.31
C ASN A 74 -28.45 -3.34 6.60
N ARG A 75 -28.42 -4.67 6.54
CA ARG A 75 -29.56 -5.54 6.94
C ARG A 75 -29.48 -6.05 8.37
N THR A 76 -28.64 -5.43 9.21
CA THR A 76 -28.64 -5.72 10.65
C THR A 76 -29.83 -5.03 11.34
N ASP A 77 -30.07 -5.38 12.60
CA ASP A 77 -31.03 -4.75 13.50
C ASP A 77 -30.44 -3.54 14.28
N HIS A 78 -29.22 -3.13 13.95
CA HIS A 78 -28.49 -2.07 14.62
C HIS A 78 -27.99 -1.00 13.63
N PRO A 79 -27.87 0.27 14.07
CA PRO A 79 -27.13 1.24 13.29
C PRO A 79 -25.65 0.82 13.20
N LEU A 80 -25.06 1.00 12.02
CA LEU A 80 -23.62 0.85 11.82
C LEU A 80 -22.96 2.24 11.72
N TYR A 81 -21.72 2.31 12.17
CA TYR A 81 -20.86 3.49 12.07
C TYR A 81 -19.72 3.19 11.11
N TYR A 82 -19.69 3.88 9.98
CA TYR A 82 -18.57 3.83 9.05
C TYR A 82 -17.39 4.66 9.58
N LEU A 83 -16.17 4.15 9.44
CA LEU A 83 -14.94 4.82 9.84
C LEU A 83 -14.12 5.29 8.61
N PRO A 84 -14.30 6.53 8.12
CA PRO A 84 -13.60 7.03 6.93
C PRO A 84 -12.08 6.94 7.00
N VAL A 85 -11.52 7.05 8.20
CA VAL A 85 -10.09 6.96 8.47
C VAL A 85 -9.47 5.62 8.05
N THR A 86 -10.28 4.55 7.94
CA THR A 86 -9.76 3.24 7.51
C THR A 86 -9.67 3.14 6.00
N THR A 87 -10.50 3.88 5.26
CA THR A 87 -10.41 4.00 3.80
C THR A 87 -9.20 4.81 3.37
N ASP A 88 -8.92 5.92 4.05
CA ASP A 88 -7.68 6.69 3.89
C ASP A 88 -7.43 7.51 5.17
N GLN A 89 -6.29 7.34 5.81
CA GLN A 89 -5.95 8.07 7.04
C GLN A 89 -5.77 9.59 6.81
N GLN A 90 -5.50 9.98 5.58
CA GLN A 90 -5.30 11.35 5.13
C GLN A 90 -6.41 11.78 4.15
N TYR A 91 -7.63 11.23 4.29
CA TYR A 91 -8.78 11.64 3.50
C TYR A 91 -9.07 13.15 3.64
N PHE A 92 -9.66 13.71 2.60
CA PHE A 92 -10.07 15.11 2.53
C PHE A 92 -11.52 15.25 3.00
N SER A 93 -11.78 16.20 3.89
CA SER A 93 -13.17 16.55 4.24
C SER A 93 -13.88 17.19 3.04
N PRO A 94 -15.20 17.04 2.86
CA PRO A 94 -15.92 17.60 1.71
C PRO A 94 -15.72 19.11 1.54
N LEU A 95 -15.61 19.86 2.65
CA LEU A 95 -15.36 21.30 2.61
C LEU A 95 -13.90 21.67 2.35
N GLU A 96 -12.95 20.79 2.68
CA GLU A 96 -11.56 20.95 2.24
C GLU A 96 -11.45 20.77 0.72
N VAL A 97 -12.09 19.75 0.17
CA VAL A 97 -12.16 19.54 -1.29
C VAL A 97 -12.78 20.76 -1.95
N SER A 98 -13.92 21.22 -1.41
CA SER A 98 -14.58 22.44 -1.88
C SER A 98 -13.64 23.65 -1.87
N TRP A 99 -12.91 23.88 -0.78
CA TRP A 99 -11.96 24.99 -0.68
C TRP A 99 -10.88 24.96 -1.77
N LYS A 100 -10.36 23.79 -2.12
CA LYS A 100 -9.32 23.65 -3.18
C LYS A 100 -9.84 23.99 -4.58
N VAL A 101 -11.12 23.77 -4.87
CA VAL A 101 -11.69 23.94 -6.22
C VAL A 101 -12.54 25.20 -6.39
N LYS A 102 -13.05 25.78 -5.29
CA LYS A 102 -14.06 26.84 -5.36
C LYS A 102 -13.52 28.24 -5.69
N GLY A 103 -12.20 28.44 -5.64
CA GLY A 103 -11.56 29.75 -5.79
C GLY A 103 -11.82 30.48 -7.12
N LYS A 104 -12.28 29.76 -8.15
CA LYS A 104 -12.67 30.32 -9.46
C LYS A 104 -14.12 30.79 -9.55
N TYR A 105 -14.93 30.55 -8.52
CA TYR A 105 -16.36 30.86 -8.51
C TYR A 105 -16.68 32.09 -7.66
N GLY A 106 -17.76 32.79 -7.99
CA GLY A 106 -18.31 33.87 -7.16
C GLY A 106 -18.88 33.33 -5.83
N LYS A 107 -19.27 34.24 -4.92
CA LYS A 107 -19.70 33.88 -3.56
C LYS A 107 -20.87 32.87 -3.51
N GLU A 108 -21.89 33.04 -4.35
CA GLU A 108 -23.07 32.16 -4.35
C GLU A 108 -22.77 30.80 -4.98
N ASP A 109 -22.06 30.77 -6.10
CA ASP A 109 -21.57 29.52 -6.70
C ASP A 109 -20.62 28.78 -5.77
N GLY A 110 -19.74 29.48 -5.05
CA GLY A 110 -18.88 28.88 -4.04
C GLY A 110 -19.66 28.18 -2.93
N LYS A 111 -20.78 28.75 -2.47
CA LYS A 111 -21.70 28.07 -1.53
C LYS A 111 -22.41 26.88 -2.18
N ALA A 112 -22.70 26.95 -3.48
CA ALA A 112 -23.29 25.83 -4.22
C ALA A 112 -22.31 24.66 -4.32
N VAL A 113 -21.02 24.92 -4.53
CA VAL A 113 -19.95 23.90 -4.47
C VAL A 113 -19.87 23.29 -3.06
N ASP A 114 -19.89 24.12 -2.01
CA ASP A 114 -19.89 23.64 -0.61
C ASP A 114 -21.07 22.69 -0.33
N ARG A 115 -22.29 23.08 -0.71
CA ARG A 115 -23.50 22.24 -0.56
C ARG A 115 -23.42 20.95 -1.36
N MET A 116 -22.87 20.99 -2.57
CA MET A 116 -22.76 19.83 -3.45
C MET A 116 -21.82 18.77 -2.87
N PHE A 117 -20.65 19.16 -2.34
CA PHE A 117 -19.74 18.20 -1.68
C PHE A 117 -20.32 17.64 -0.37
N ILE A 118 -21.00 18.46 0.43
CA ILE A 118 -21.67 17.99 1.66
C ILE A 118 -22.76 16.97 1.32
N ALA A 119 -23.62 17.26 0.35
CA ALA A 119 -24.76 16.41 -0.01
C ALA A 119 -24.35 15.05 -0.59
N ARG A 120 -23.10 14.91 -1.03
CA ARG A 120 -22.58 13.70 -1.68
C ARG A 120 -21.59 12.94 -0.82
N THR A 121 -21.22 13.45 0.35
CA THR A 121 -20.28 12.75 1.23
C THR A 121 -20.90 11.45 1.74
N MET A 122 -20.08 10.40 1.86
CA MET A 122 -20.51 9.17 2.51
C MET A 122 -20.89 9.47 3.98
N PRO A 123 -22.13 9.15 4.41
CA PRO A 123 -22.53 9.30 5.80
C PRO A 123 -21.75 8.38 6.74
N VAL A 124 -21.50 8.84 7.96
CA VAL A 124 -20.89 8.02 9.03
C VAL A 124 -21.94 7.10 9.67
N ASN A 125 -23.16 7.59 9.87
CA ASN A 125 -24.25 6.82 10.46
C ASN A 125 -25.01 6.09 9.37
N LEU A 126 -25.10 4.77 9.48
CA LEU A 126 -25.77 3.89 8.52
C LEU A 126 -26.97 3.23 9.22
N PRO A 127 -28.20 3.69 8.95
CA PRO A 127 -29.40 3.17 9.61
C PRO A 127 -29.60 1.66 9.33
N PRO A 128 -30.22 0.92 10.27
CA PRO A 128 -30.61 -0.47 10.04
C PRO A 128 -31.71 -0.56 8.98
N GLY A 129 -31.62 -1.57 8.11
CA GLY A 129 -32.57 -1.85 7.03
C GLY A 129 -32.44 -0.95 5.80
N GLU A 130 -31.45 -0.06 5.75
CA GLU A 130 -31.28 0.93 4.68
C GLU A 130 -30.02 0.70 3.84
N GLN A 131 -30.10 1.11 2.57
CA GLN A 131 -28.94 1.26 1.70
C GLN A 131 -28.48 2.71 1.74
N THR A 132 -27.25 2.93 2.19
CA THR A 132 -26.64 4.26 2.29
C THR A 132 -25.42 4.34 1.37
N SER A 133 -25.35 5.38 0.54
CA SER A 133 -24.21 5.59 -0.37
C SER A 133 -23.70 7.03 -0.34
N GLY A 134 -22.47 7.20 -0.81
CA GLY A 134 -21.84 8.50 -0.97
C GLY A 134 -20.36 8.38 -1.31
N PHE A 135 -19.67 9.51 -1.31
CA PHE A 135 -18.28 9.60 -1.71
C PHE A 135 -17.36 9.88 -0.53
N VAL A 136 -16.19 9.23 -0.57
CA VAL A 136 -15.05 9.50 0.30
C VAL A 136 -13.95 10.08 -0.58
N PHE A 137 -13.39 11.22 -0.17
CA PHE A 137 -12.36 11.90 -0.93
C PHE A 137 -11.00 11.51 -0.39
N THR A 138 -10.29 10.68 -1.13
CA THR A 138 -9.02 10.07 -0.72
C THR A 138 -7.85 10.70 -1.47
N ASN A 139 -6.64 10.41 -1.01
CA ASN A 139 -5.44 10.65 -1.79
C ASN A 139 -5.46 9.81 -3.07
N ARG A 140 -4.94 10.42 -4.13
CA ARG A 140 -4.80 9.77 -5.42
C ARG A 140 -3.75 8.68 -5.36
N ASP A 141 -4.13 7.51 -5.84
CA ASP A 141 -3.24 6.37 -6.04
C ASP A 141 -2.95 6.14 -7.54
N LEU A 142 -1.84 5.46 -7.84
CA LEU A 142 -1.51 5.03 -9.20
C LEU A 142 -1.62 3.50 -9.31
N GLY A 143 -2.14 3.00 -10.44
CA GLY A 143 -2.26 1.57 -10.70
C GLY A 143 -3.43 0.94 -9.94
N ILE A 144 -3.25 0.59 -8.68
CA ILE A 144 -4.27 -0.06 -7.84
C ILE A 144 -4.54 0.81 -6.62
N LYS A 145 -5.83 0.97 -6.30
CA LYS A 145 -6.30 1.54 -5.05
C LYS A 145 -6.86 0.42 -4.17
N VAL A 146 -6.31 0.32 -2.96
CA VAL A 146 -6.83 -0.56 -1.93
C VAL A 146 -7.81 0.26 -1.08
N VAL A 147 -9.08 -0.15 -1.06
CA VAL A 147 -10.15 0.54 -0.34
C VAL A 147 -10.56 -0.33 0.85
N ASN A 148 -10.13 0.03 2.05
CA ASN A 148 -10.62 -0.63 3.27
C ASN A 148 -11.90 0.09 3.75
N VAL A 149 -12.87 -0.66 4.26
CA VAL A 149 -14.11 -0.13 4.82
C VAL A 149 -14.37 -0.86 6.13
N ASP A 150 -14.33 -0.10 7.23
CA ASP A 150 -14.60 -0.61 8.57
C ASP A 150 -15.94 -0.06 9.07
N LEU A 151 -16.79 -0.96 9.54
CA LEU A 151 -18.10 -0.67 10.09
C LEU A 151 -18.17 -1.19 11.53
N LEU A 152 -18.72 -0.39 12.44
CA LEU A 152 -18.91 -0.76 13.85
C LEU A 152 -20.39 -0.68 14.25
N GLY A 153 -20.90 -1.69 14.96
CA GLY A 153 -22.26 -1.64 15.49
C GLY A 153 -22.68 -2.96 16.15
N GLY A 154 -23.65 -2.92 17.07
CA GLY A 154 -24.15 -4.13 17.72
C GLY A 154 -23.11 -4.95 18.50
N GLY A 155 -22.02 -4.32 18.97
CA GLY A 155 -20.90 -5.01 19.62
C GLY A 155 -20.00 -5.81 18.67
N LYS A 156 -20.15 -5.63 17.35
CA LYS A 156 -19.36 -6.27 16.31
C LYS A 156 -18.67 -5.22 15.42
N SER A 157 -17.68 -5.69 14.68
CA SER A 157 -17.00 -4.93 13.64
C SER A 157 -16.96 -5.74 12.35
N TRP A 158 -17.18 -5.07 11.23
CA TRP A 158 -17.06 -5.62 9.89
C TRP A 158 -15.92 -4.90 9.19
N GLN A 159 -15.03 -5.64 8.54
CA GLN A 159 -13.91 -5.07 7.80
C GLN A 159 -13.80 -5.73 6.44
N THR A 160 -14.12 -4.97 5.42
CA THR A 160 -13.94 -5.39 4.03
C THR A 160 -12.86 -4.54 3.37
N SER A 161 -12.24 -5.13 2.36
CA SER A 161 -11.18 -4.47 1.60
C SER A 161 -11.37 -4.79 0.14
N PHE A 162 -11.11 -3.83 -0.74
CA PHE A 162 -11.24 -3.99 -2.18
C PHE A 162 -9.93 -3.60 -2.87
N MET A 163 -9.53 -4.36 -3.89
CA MET A 163 -8.50 -3.95 -4.84
C MET A 163 -9.17 -3.50 -6.12
N ILE A 164 -9.04 -2.21 -6.42
CA ILE A 164 -9.70 -1.59 -7.56
C ILE A 164 -8.63 -0.93 -8.41
N ASP A 165 -8.58 -1.28 -9.68
CA ASP A 165 -7.72 -0.62 -10.65
C ASP A 165 -8.11 0.85 -10.77
N VAL A 166 -7.15 1.76 -10.64
CA VAL A 166 -7.40 3.20 -10.80
C VAL A 166 -7.60 3.50 -12.28
N PRO A 167 -8.81 3.92 -12.71
CA PRO A 167 -9.08 4.11 -14.13
C PRO A 167 -8.27 5.27 -14.73
N GLY A 168 -7.82 5.10 -15.97
CA GLY A 168 -7.14 6.17 -16.74
C GLY A 168 -5.64 6.34 -16.47
N ILE A 169 -5.05 5.62 -15.50
CA ILE A 169 -3.61 5.63 -15.23
C ILE A 169 -3.02 4.29 -15.66
N LYS A 170 -2.53 4.23 -16.91
CA LYS A 170 -1.68 3.10 -17.34
C LYS A 170 -0.27 3.37 -16.84
N LEU A 171 0.16 2.63 -15.82
CA LEU A 171 1.59 2.54 -15.51
C LEU A 171 2.23 1.69 -16.62
N ASP A 172 3.39 2.10 -17.14
CA ASP A 172 4.17 1.36 -18.15
C ASP A 172 4.88 0.13 -17.54
N VAL A 173 4.18 -0.61 -16.68
CA VAL A 173 4.66 -1.82 -16.02
C VAL A 173 3.63 -2.92 -16.29
N GLU A 174 4.07 -4.09 -16.77
CA GLU A 174 3.14 -5.20 -16.93
C GLU A 174 2.70 -5.66 -15.54
N LYS A 175 1.39 -5.80 -15.35
CA LYS A 175 0.83 -6.36 -14.13
C LYS A 175 1.14 -7.87 -14.14
N VAL A 176 1.76 -8.38 -13.09
CA VAL A 176 1.88 -9.83 -12.88
C VAL A 176 0.48 -10.44 -12.84
N ASP A 177 0.20 -11.36 -13.74
CA ASP A 177 -1.02 -12.17 -13.66
C ASP A 177 -0.76 -13.37 -12.76
N PHE A 178 -1.14 -13.24 -11.49
CA PHE A 178 -0.96 -14.30 -10.49
C PHE A 178 -1.74 -15.59 -10.81
N THR A 179 -2.74 -15.52 -11.71
CA THR A 179 -3.51 -16.70 -12.13
C THR A 179 -2.78 -17.56 -13.16
N THR A 180 -1.82 -16.97 -13.88
CA THR A 180 -1.02 -17.65 -14.91
C THR A 180 0.46 -17.72 -14.56
N LEU A 181 0.88 -17.16 -13.42
CA LEU A 181 2.27 -17.14 -12.97
C LEU A 181 2.86 -18.55 -12.78
N TYR A 182 2.05 -19.49 -12.30
CA TYR A 182 2.39 -20.90 -12.15
C TYR A 182 1.21 -21.76 -12.62
N SER A 183 1.51 -22.89 -13.25
CA SER A 183 0.51 -23.92 -13.53
C SER A 183 0.13 -24.67 -12.24
N GLU A 184 -1.07 -25.26 -12.19
CA GLU A 184 -1.57 -25.95 -10.99
C GLU A 184 -0.63 -27.05 -10.48
N HIS A 185 0.08 -27.73 -11.39
CA HIS A 185 1.01 -28.82 -11.05
C HIS A 185 2.36 -28.32 -10.50
N GLU A 186 2.66 -27.03 -10.63
CA GLU A 186 3.88 -26.42 -10.06
C GLU A 186 3.72 -26.05 -8.59
N TYR A 187 2.47 -25.95 -8.09
CA TYR A 187 2.24 -25.63 -6.69
C TYR A 187 2.51 -26.81 -5.77
N LEU A 188 3.50 -26.64 -4.88
CA LEU A 188 3.71 -27.54 -3.76
C LEU A 188 2.74 -27.18 -2.63
N ASN A 189 1.92 -28.15 -2.20
CA ASN A 189 1.02 -27.98 -1.06
C ASN A 189 1.67 -28.55 0.20
N VAL A 190 1.81 -27.74 1.24
CA VAL A 190 2.43 -28.10 2.52
C VAL A 190 1.55 -27.65 3.69
N ASP A 191 1.79 -28.23 4.86
CA ASP A 191 1.33 -27.69 6.13
C ASP A 191 2.39 -26.77 6.75
N ARG A 192 2.17 -26.28 7.97
CA ARG A 192 3.11 -25.37 8.66
C ARG A 192 4.51 -25.98 8.85
N PRO A 193 4.66 -27.22 9.36
CA PRO A 193 5.97 -27.89 9.39
C PRO A 193 6.63 -28.02 8.01
N GLY A 194 5.88 -28.45 6.99
CA GLY A 194 6.42 -28.57 5.63
C GLY A 194 6.82 -27.22 5.02
N LEU A 195 6.10 -26.14 5.33
CA LEU A 195 6.50 -24.78 4.95
C LEU A 195 7.82 -24.39 5.62
N ARG A 196 7.99 -24.69 6.91
CA ARG A 196 9.23 -24.41 7.63
C ARG A 196 10.41 -25.11 6.95
N GLU A 197 10.30 -26.41 6.67
CA GLU A 197 11.35 -27.18 6.00
C GLU A 197 11.67 -26.60 4.61
N TRP A 198 10.63 -26.31 3.81
CA TRP A 198 10.81 -25.69 2.49
C TRP A 198 11.53 -24.34 2.58
N LEU A 199 11.21 -23.51 3.58
CA LEU A 199 11.81 -22.19 3.79
C LEU A 199 13.29 -22.24 4.20
N GLU A 200 13.71 -23.27 4.94
CA GLU A 200 15.11 -23.47 5.33
C GLU A 200 16.01 -23.78 4.12
N GLU A 201 15.44 -24.36 3.05
CA GLU A 201 16.15 -24.68 1.81
C GLU A 201 16.17 -23.53 0.79
N GLN A 202 15.40 -22.46 1.01
CA GLN A 202 15.35 -21.34 0.07
C GLN A 202 16.58 -20.44 0.18
N THR A 203 16.92 -19.76 -0.92
CA THR A 203 17.98 -18.75 -0.92
C THR A 203 17.82 -17.76 0.22
N CYS A 204 18.94 -17.39 0.83
CA CYS A 204 18.96 -16.38 1.89
C CYS A 204 18.59 -15.00 1.39
N CYS A 205 18.89 -14.74 0.12
CA CYS A 205 19.16 -13.40 -0.34
C CYS A 205 18.65 -13.22 -1.76
N THR A 206 18.26 -11.98 -2.04
CA THR A 206 17.97 -11.54 -3.40
C THR A 206 19.24 -11.55 -4.25
N ALA A 207 19.10 -11.43 -5.57
CA ALA A 207 20.19 -11.39 -6.53
C ALA A 207 20.02 -10.24 -7.53
N ASN A 208 21.06 -10.00 -8.32
CA ASN A 208 20.95 -9.22 -9.55
C ASN A 208 20.32 -10.04 -10.70
N ALA A 209 20.08 -9.40 -11.84
CA ALA A 209 19.44 -10.03 -12.99
C ALA A 209 20.21 -11.24 -13.54
N ASP A 210 21.54 -11.19 -13.50
CA ASP A 210 22.43 -12.27 -13.98
C ASP A 210 22.64 -13.39 -12.95
N ASN A 211 22.09 -13.22 -11.74
CA ASN A 211 22.19 -14.16 -10.62
C ASN A 211 23.65 -14.53 -10.23
N ASP A 212 24.59 -13.61 -10.42
CA ASP A 212 26.02 -13.79 -10.09
C ASP A 212 26.46 -12.99 -8.85
N ALA A 213 25.58 -12.13 -8.33
CA ALA A 213 25.82 -11.31 -7.14
C ALA A 213 24.62 -11.33 -6.18
N SER A 214 24.91 -11.39 -4.88
CA SER A 214 23.91 -11.41 -3.81
C SER A 214 23.53 -9.99 -3.35
N GLY A 215 22.24 -9.81 -3.05
CA GLY A 215 21.64 -8.57 -2.58
C GLY A 215 21.20 -8.63 -1.12
N ASP A 216 20.15 -7.88 -0.81
CA ASP A 216 19.57 -7.84 0.52
C ASP A 216 18.92 -9.19 0.88
N PRO A 217 18.90 -9.57 2.17
CA PRO A 217 18.33 -10.83 2.61
C PRO A 217 16.81 -10.88 2.44
N LEU A 218 16.29 -12.05 2.03
CA LEU A 218 14.88 -12.40 2.08
C LEU A 218 14.50 -12.70 3.53
N ASN A 219 14.24 -11.63 4.28
CA ASN A 219 14.13 -11.66 5.74
C ASN A 219 12.69 -11.82 6.27
N PHE A 220 11.67 -11.93 5.40
CA PHE A 220 10.32 -12.29 5.85
C PHE A 220 9.52 -13.10 4.82
N VAL A 221 8.41 -13.66 5.27
CA VAL A 221 7.46 -14.46 4.49
C VAL A 221 6.04 -14.09 4.93
N LEU A 222 5.13 -13.92 3.97
CA LEU A 222 3.69 -13.75 4.22
C LEU A 222 2.94 -14.98 3.73
N VAL A 223 1.99 -15.45 4.53
CA VAL A 223 1.10 -16.56 4.20
C VAL A 223 -0.34 -16.09 4.32
N GLY A 224 -1.12 -16.21 3.25
CA GLY A 224 -2.53 -15.83 3.23
C GLY A 224 -3.00 -15.26 1.89
N ASP A 225 -4.31 -15.06 1.80
CA ASP A 225 -4.96 -14.39 0.68
C ASP A 225 -4.31 -13.04 0.34
N SER A 226 -3.98 -12.85 -0.94
CA SER A 226 -3.28 -11.66 -1.42
C SER A 226 -4.05 -10.37 -1.13
N GLN A 227 -5.39 -10.41 -1.17
CA GLN A 227 -6.23 -9.25 -0.90
C GLN A 227 -6.20 -8.86 0.57
N LEU A 228 -6.25 -9.85 1.47
CA LEU A 228 -6.08 -9.67 2.90
C LEU A 228 -4.70 -9.12 3.26
N LEU A 229 -3.63 -9.69 2.69
CA LEU A 229 -2.24 -9.28 2.94
C LEU A 229 -1.99 -7.81 2.60
N LEU A 230 -2.36 -7.41 1.38
CA LEU A 230 -2.17 -6.03 0.92
C LEU A 230 -3.11 -5.06 1.64
N SER A 231 -4.32 -5.49 2.02
CA SER A 231 -5.19 -4.69 2.88
C SER A 231 -4.54 -4.39 4.23
N ALA A 232 -3.98 -5.41 4.89
CA ALA A 232 -3.29 -5.24 6.16
C ALA A 232 -2.12 -4.25 6.05
N LEU A 233 -1.33 -4.34 4.98
CA LEU A 233 -0.27 -3.39 4.68
C LEU A 233 -0.81 -1.96 4.47
N VAL A 234 -1.78 -1.77 3.57
CA VAL A 234 -2.29 -0.43 3.25
C VAL A 234 -3.00 0.21 4.44
N GLN A 235 -3.73 -0.55 5.26
CA GLN A 235 -4.36 -0.05 6.49
C GLN A 235 -3.32 0.51 7.46
N ARG A 236 -2.10 -0.04 7.43
CA ARG A 236 -0.97 0.42 8.21
C ARG A 236 -0.16 1.53 7.53
N GLY A 237 -0.62 2.06 6.39
CA GLY A 237 0.01 3.19 5.70
C GLY A 237 1.16 2.79 4.78
N TRP A 238 1.18 1.54 4.31
CA TRP A 238 2.06 1.12 3.23
C TRP A 238 1.43 1.46 1.88
N ASP A 239 2.25 2.02 0.99
CA ASP A 239 1.85 2.45 -0.34
C ASP A 239 2.41 1.48 -1.38
N VAL A 240 1.55 0.96 -2.25
CA VAL A 240 1.97 0.08 -3.35
C VAL A 240 2.73 0.92 -4.38
N THR A 241 4.05 0.76 -4.49
CA THR A 241 4.87 1.61 -5.36
C THR A 241 4.93 1.10 -6.78
N GLU A 242 5.01 -0.23 -6.97
CA GLU A 242 5.14 -0.86 -8.28
C GLU A 242 4.54 -2.28 -8.31
N ARG A 243 3.99 -2.67 -9.45
CA ARG A 243 3.76 -4.08 -9.85
C ARG A 243 4.60 -4.30 -11.10
N ILE A 244 5.62 -5.16 -11.11
CA ILE A 244 6.58 -5.24 -12.23
C ILE A 244 6.46 -6.57 -12.97
N HIS A 245 6.37 -6.50 -14.30
CA HIS A 245 7.09 -7.38 -15.23
C HIS A 245 7.35 -6.67 -16.57
N GLY A 246 8.39 -7.08 -17.31
CA GLY A 246 8.71 -6.60 -18.67
C GLY A 246 9.39 -5.22 -18.77
N GLY A 247 10.56 -5.16 -19.40
CA GLY A 247 11.46 -3.99 -19.35
C GLY A 247 10.96 -2.71 -20.02
N SER A 248 10.83 -1.63 -19.22
CA SER A 248 11.19 -0.23 -19.55
C SER A 248 10.57 0.75 -18.53
N ILE A 249 11.26 1.02 -17.42
CA ILE A 249 10.76 1.85 -16.30
C ILE A 249 10.73 3.37 -16.60
N TRP A 250 11.25 3.87 -17.73
CA TRP A 250 11.77 5.26 -17.75
C TRP A 250 11.03 6.36 -18.53
N LYS A 251 9.80 6.17 -19.05
CA LYS A 251 9.22 7.19 -19.96
C LYS A 251 8.11 8.11 -19.43
N THR A 252 7.49 7.84 -18.29
CA THR A 252 6.21 8.53 -17.96
C THR A 252 6.23 9.38 -16.67
N THR A 253 7.40 9.78 -16.19
CA THR A 253 7.54 10.61 -14.97
C THR A 253 7.29 12.12 -15.20
N LYS A 254 7.30 12.62 -16.45
CA LYS A 254 7.32 14.07 -16.71
C LYS A 254 6.03 14.85 -16.42
N SER A 255 4.89 14.17 -16.19
CA SER A 255 3.58 14.83 -16.18
C SER A 255 2.91 14.95 -14.80
N PHE A 256 3.44 14.31 -13.74
CA PHE A 256 2.74 14.12 -12.47
C PHE A 256 3.35 14.89 -11.28
N LEU A 257 3.76 16.14 -11.53
CA LEU A 257 4.46 16.97 -10.54
C LEU A 257 3.51 17.74 -9.62
N VAL A 258 2.79 17.06 -8.72
CA VAL A 258 2.48 17.55 -7.35
C VAL A 258 2.14 16.33 -6.47
N GLY A 259 2.96 16.04 -5.45
CA GLY A 259 2.68 15.06 -4.38
C GLY A 259 2.85 13.57 -4.71
N SER A 260 2.29 13.10 -5.83
CA SER A 260 2.23 11.65 -6.17
C SER A 260 3.57 11.04 -6.59
N SER A 261 4.46 11.83 -7.23
CA SER A 261 5.81 11.39 -7.59
C SER A 261 6.63 10.86 -6.40
N TYR A 262 6.37 11.35 -5.17
CA TYR A 262 7.07 10.90 -3.97
C TYR A 262 6.55 9.54 -3.46
N ARG A 263 5.25 9.26 -3.66
CA ARG A 263 4.58 8.05 -3.14
C ARG A 263 4.79 6.79 -3.99
N TYR A 264 5.15 6.96 -5.26
CA TYR A 264 5.33 5.85 -6.23
C TYR A 264 6.71 5.87 -6.89
N SER A 265 7.73 6.39 -6.20
CA SER A 265 9.09 6.38 -6.74
C SER A 265 9.57 4.93 -6.95
N PRO A 266 10.03 4.58 -8.16
CA PRO A 266 10.38 3.21 -8.51
C PRO A 266 11.52 2.70 -7.63
N VAL A 267 11.46 1.42 -7.25
CA VAL A 267 12.55 0.75 -6.50
C VAL A 267 13.40 -0.07 -7.47
N SER A 268 14.71 -0.06 -7.29
CA SER A 268 15.59 -0.90 -8.11
C SER A 268 15.18 -2.36 -8.02
N SER A 269 15.15 -3.03 -9.18
CA SER A 269 14.78 -4.45 -9.28
C SER A 269 15.76 -5.31 -8.50
N LEU A 270 15.21 -6.17 -7.65
CA LEU A 270 15.91 -7.28 -7.03
C LEU A 270 15.31 -8.57 -7.56
N TYR A 271 16.12 -9.62 -7.65
CA TYR A 271 15.70 -10.89 -8.22
C TYR A 271 15.62 -11.95 -7.13
N ALA A 272 14.56 -12.75 -7.17
CA ALA A 272 14.39 -13.97 -6.39
C ALA A 272 13.45 -14.87 -7.20
N LEU A 273 13.54 -16.19 -7.01
CA LEU A 273 12.78 -17.15 -7.82
C LEU A 273 12.99 -16.91 -9.34
N GLU A 274 14.22 -16.52 -9.73
CA GLU A 274 14.64 -16.27 -11.11
C GLU A 274 13.93 -15.11 -11.83
N ARG A 275 13.30 -14.19 -11.09
CA ARG A 275 12.54 -13.07 -11.67
C ARG A 275 12.56 -11.82 -10.77
N PRO A 276 12.24 -10.62 -11.32
CA PRO A 276 12.10 -9.43 -10.49
C PRO A 276 10.94 -9.55 -9.51
N GLN A 277 10.90 -8.66 -8.51
CA GLN A 277 9.80 -8.59 -7.53
C GLN A 277 8.44 -8.42 -8.20
N ASP A 278 7.42 -9.12 -7.68
CA ASP A 278 6.05 -9.01 -8.20
C ASP A 278 5.34 -7.76 -7.69
N LEU A 279 5.64 -7.38 -6.45
CA LEU A 279 5.08 -6.23 -5.76
C LEU A 279 6.18 -5.51 -4.98
N ALA A 280 6.09 -4.18 -4.94
CA ALA A 280 6.86 -3.35 -4.04
C ALA A 280 5.93 -2.42 -3.27
N LEU A 281 6.21 -2.25 -1.97
CA LEU A 281 5.50 -1.32 -1.10
C LEU A 281 6.48 -0.46 -0.32
N GLN A 282 6.07 0.76 0.02
CA GLN A 282 6.86 1.64 0.86
C GLN A 282 6.01 2.34 1.92
N LYS A 283 6.62 2.70 3.03
CA LYS A 283 6.01 3.51 4.08
C LYS A 283 6.96 4.65 4.43
N ALA A 284 6.58 5.87 4.05
CA ALA A 284 7.42 7.05 4.22
C ALA A 284 7.51 7.49 5.70
N ARG A 285 8.67 8.01 6.12
CA ARG A 285 8.88 8.66 7.42
C ARG A 285 9.11 10.16 7.22
N GLY A 286 8.07 10.86 6.77
CA GLY A 286 8.09 12.31 6.54
C GLY A 286 8.70 12.77 5.21
N ASN A 287 9.63 12.00 4.60
CA ASN A 287 10.09 12.20 3.21
C ASN A 287 10.60 10.88 2.59
N ILE A 288 10.89 10.86 1.29
CA ILE A 288 11.33 9.64 0.56
C ILE A 288 12.73 9.16 0.90
N HIS A 289 13.58 10.02 1.48
CA HIS A 289 14.96 9.66 1.82
C HIS A 289 15.03 8.82 3.11
N GLN A 290 13.93 8.80 3.87
CA GLN A 290 13.75 7.99 5.07
C GLN A 290 12.43 7.23 4.97
N ARG A 291 12.51 5.96 4.62
CA ARG A 291 11.32 5.11 4.41
C ARG A 291 11.64 3.67 4.76
N ASN A 292 10.63 2.92 5.16
CA ASN A 292 10.71 1.47 5.03
C ASN A 292 10.22 1.11 3.63
N HIS A 293 10.89 0.16 2.97
CA HIS A 293 10.41 -0.39 1.72
C HIS A 293 10.50 -1.91 1.77
N LEU A 294 9.56 -2.57 1.11
CA LEU A 294 9.54 -4.02 0.99
C LEU A 294 9.22 -4.45 -0.43
N ARG A 295 9.68 -5.67 -0.75
CA ARG A 295 9.45 -6.35 -2.02
C ARG A 295 8.89 -7.73 -1.74
N LEU A 296 8.01 -8.21 -2.62
CA LEU A 296 7.35 -9.51 -2.49
C LEU A 296 7.50 -10.32 -3.77
N TRP A 297 7.73 -11.62 -3.60
CA TRP A 297 7.75 -12.63 -4.65
C TRP A 297 6.78 -13.75 -4.29
N ARG A 298 5.78 -13.99 -5.13
CA ARG A 298 4.86 -15.12 -5.03
C ARG A 298 5.62 -16.44 -5.20
N ALA A 299 5.65 -17.28 -4.17
CA ALA A 299 6.27 -18.59 -4.26
C ALA A 299 5.32 -19.62 -4.92
N PRO A 300 5.87 -20.67 -5.57
CA PRO A 300 5.08 -21.80 -6.08
C PRO A 300 4.70 -22.77 -4.95
N VAL A 301 4.27 -22.24 -3.80
CA VAL A 301 3.93 -23.01 -2.59
C VAL A 301 2.63 -22.48 -2.00
N LEU A 302 1.78 -23.41 -1.58
CA LEU A 302 0.59 -23.15 -0.78
C LEU A 302 0.78 -23.80 0.59
N CYS A 303 0.64 -23.02 1.66
CA CYS A 303 0.61 -23.53 3.03
C CYS A 303 -0.85 -23.62 3.48
N ASP A 304 -1.35 -24.83 3.67
CA ASP A 304 -2.75 -25.10 4.03
C ASP A 304 -3.75 -24.48 3.05
N GLY A 305 -3.41 -24.52 1.77
CA GLY A 305 -4.19 -23.92 0.68
C GLY A 305 -4.02 -22.40 0.54
N GLU A 306 -3.34 -21.75 1.49
CA GLU A 306 -3.09 -20.32 1.45
C GLU A 306 -1.75 -20.02 0.76
N PRO A 307 -1.70 -18.95 -0.05
CA PRO A 307 -0.49 -18.67 -0.76
C PRO A 307 0.68 -18.14 0.06
N VAL A 308 1.90 -18.44 -0.39
CA VAL A 308 3.15 -18.01 0.23
C VAL A 308 3.84 -16.93 -0.59
N TRP A 309 4.32 -15.89 0.09
CA TRP A 309 5.11 -14.80 -0.48
C TRP A 309 6.45 -14.70 0.22
N LEU A 310 7.55 -14.80 -0.51
CA LEU A 310 8.88 -14.44 -0.03
C LEU A 310 9.02 -12.93 -0.03
N GLY A 311 9.64 -12.38 1.01
CA GLY A 311 9.72 -10.96 1.25
C GLY A 311 11.11 -10.48 1.62
N GLN A 312 11.43 -9.29 1.15
CA GLN A 312 12.61 -8.52 1.56
C GLN A 312 12.13 -7.17 2.07
N ILE A 313 12.50 -6.80 3.30
CA ILE A 313 12.25 -5.45 3.86
C ILE A 313 13.55 -4.82 4.32
N SER A 314 13.70 -3.53 4.04
CA SER A 314 14.81 -2.70 4.50
C SER A 314 14.33 -1.30 4.85
N ARG A 315 15.16 -0.61 5.64
CA ARG A 315 14.95 0.78 6.01
C ARG A 315 15.97 1.67 5.32
N ASP A 316 15.51 2.66 4.58
CA ASP A 316 16.34 3.73 4.05
C ASP A 316 16.56 4.77 5.16
N ILE A 317 17.82 5.10 5.46
CA ILE A 317 18.23 6.09 6.48
C ILE A 317 18.86 7.35 5.89
N GLY A 318 19.03 7.41 4.58
CA GLY A 318 19.53 8.59 3.88
C GLY A 318 19.80 8.32 2.40
N VAL A 319 20.54 9.22 1.77
CA VAL A 319 21.00 9.08 0.37
C VAL A 319 22.51 9.18 0.33
N ARG A 320 23.13 8.38 -0.52
CA ARG A 320 24.57 8.38 -0.79
C ARG A 320 24.81 8.51 -2.29
N PHE A 321 25.83 9.26 -2.66
CA PHE A 321 26.33 9.28 -4.03
C PHE A 321 27.01 7.94 -4.37
N THR A 322 26.68 7.33 -5.51
CA THR A 322 27.30 6.08 -5.95
C THR A 322 27.38 6.01 -7.48
N PHE A 323 28.49 5.50 -8.02
CA PHE A 323 28.63 5.21 -9.45
C PHE A 323 27.96 3.89 -9.86
N LYS A 324 27.47 3.11 -8.89
CA LYS A 324 26.83 1.81 -9.12
C LYS A 324 25.33 1.90 -9.43
N SER A 325 24.75 3.11 -9.43
CA SER A 325 23.34 3.36 -9.74
C SER A 325 23.20 4.29 -10.96
N PRO A 326 22.24 4.07 -11.87
CA PRO A 326 21.97 4.95 -13.01
C PRO A 326 21.65 6.40 -12.62
N THR A 327 21.12 6.63 -11.41
CA THR A 327 20.77 7.95 -10.88
C THR A 327 21.92 8.63 -10.13
N LEU A 328 23.11 8.02 -10.11
CA LEU A 328 24.32 8.46 -9.41
C LEU A 328 24.13 8.68 -7.88
N THR A 329 22.98 8.28 -7.36
CA THR A 329 22.56 8.39 -5.96
C THR A 329 21.78 7.13 -5.62
N THR A 330 22.08 6.51 -4.48
CA THR A 330 21.32 5.39 -3.92
C THR A 330 20.87 5.74 -2.51
N HIS A 331 19.76 5.16 -2.08
CA HIS A 331 19.41 5.21 -0.67
C HIS A 331 20.45 4.43 0.13
N LYS A 332 20.83 4.96 1.29
CA LYS A 332 21.65 4.22 2.26
C LYS A 332 20.69 3.42 3.13
N ILE A 333 20.84 2.11 3.09
CA ILE A 333 20.05 1.19 3.92
C ILE A 333 20.63 1.15 5.34
N ASP A 334 19.77 1.06 6.34
CA ASP A 334 20.13 0.76 7.72
C ASP A 334 20.75 -0.63 7.77
N PRO A 335 22.00 -0.79 8.25
CA PRO A 335 22.62 -2.10 8.35
C PRO A 335 21.83 -3.09 9.20
N ASP A 336 21.05 -2.66 10.19
CA ASP A 336 20.18 -3.54 10.98
C ASP A 336 18.89 -3.88 10.20
N VAL A 337 18.97 -4.88 9.33
CA VAL A 337 17.81 -5.31 8.53
C VAL A 337 16.77 -6.05 9.37
N ASP A 338 17.15 -6.58 10.53
CA ASP A 338 16.23 -7.25 11.45
C ASP A 338 15.34 -6.25 12.19
N GLU A 339 15.80 -5.02 12.43
CA GLU A 339 14.93 -3.94 12.94
C GLU A 339 13.79 -3.63 11.98
N ALA A 340 14.08 -3.58 10.67
CA ALA A 340 13.04 -3.36 9.67
C ALA A 340 12.02 -4.52 9.64
N ARG A 341 12.51 -5.77 9.74
CA ARG A 341 11.69 -6.99 9.87
C ARG A 341 10.82 -6.96 11.13
N ASP A 342 11.40 -6.62 12.28
CA ASP A 342 10.69 -6.54 13.56
C ASP A 342 9.67 -5.38 13.59
N TYR A 343 9.95 -4.28 12.89
CA TYR A 343 8.99 -3.21 12.66
C TYR A 343 7.77 -3.72 11.90
N LEU A 344 7.99 -4.48 10.83
CA LEU A 344 6.90 -5.05 10.04
C LEU A 344 6.02 -5.98 10.87
N LEU A 345 6.60 -6.86 11.70
CA LEU A 345 5.85 -7.71 12.62
C LEU A 345 4.89 -6.90 13.49
N GLN A 346 5.41 -5.86 14.15
CA GLN A 346 4.61 -5.00 15.01
C GLN A 346 3.48 -4.32 14.23
N ASP A 347 3.79 -3.79 13.05
CA ASP A 347 2.81 -3.13 12.20
C ASP A 347 1.69 -4.11 11.79
N MET A 348 2.03 -5.36 11.48
CA MET A 348 1.07 -6.41 11.12
C MET A 348 0.25 -6.88 12.33
N ILE A 349 0.81 -6.92 13.54
CA ILE A 349 0.03 -7.13 14.77
C ILE A 349 -1.02 -6.01 14.94
N PHE A 350 -0.63 -4.74 14.71
CA PHE A 350 -1.54 -3.60 14.79
C PHE A 350 -2.59 -3.56 13.67
N SER A 351 -2.40 -4.30 12.57
CA SER A 351 -3.42 -4.46 11.53
C SER A 351 -4.61 -5.32 11.99
N GLN A 352 -4.45 -6.11 13.06
CA GLN A 352 -5.42 -7.12 13.51
C GLN A 352 -5.77 -8.18 12.45
N ARG A 353 -4.95 -8.33 11.39
CA ARG A 353 -5.07 -9.39 10.39
C ARG A 353 -4.02 -10.50 10.56
N LEU A 354 -2.92 -10.21 11.25
CA LEU A 354 -1.93 -11.21 11.63
C LEU A 354 -2.49 -12.10 12.75
N SER A 355 -2.35 -13.41 12.60
CA SER A 355 -2.86 -14.38 13.56
C SER A 355 -1.76 -15.19 14.25
N GLU A 356 -0.71 -15.54 13.50
CA GLU A 356 0.38 -16.38 13.94
C GLU A 356 1.66 -15.88 13.28
N PHE A 357 2.78 -16.01 13.97
CA PHE A 357 4.09 -15.76 13.40
C PHE A 357 5.12 -16.75 13.94
N GLY A 358 6.21 -16.93 13.21
CA GLY A 358 7.35 -17.75 13.63
C GLY A 358 8.63 -17.28 12.95
N TYR A 359 9.76 -17.83 13.34
CA TYR A 359 11.05 -17.55 12.72
C TYR A 359 11.65 -18.84 12.18
N VAL A 360 12.28 -18.75 11.01
CA VAL A 360 12.91 -19.88 10.32
C VAL A 360 14.34 -19.50 9.96
N HIS A 361 15.28 -20.44 10.08
CA HIS A 361 16.66 -20.20 9.67
C HIS A 361 16.75 -19.96 8.16
N ALA A 362 17.50 -18.93 7.76
CA ALA A 362 17.70 -18.55 6.36
C ALA A 362 19.18 -18.54 5.95
N GLN A 363 20.07 -18.20 6.87
CA GLN A 363 21.52 -18.13 6.66
C GLN A 363 22.26 -18.05 7.98
N ALA A 364 23.58 -18.20 7.94
CA ALA A 364 24.42 -17.87 9.08
C ALA A 364 24.26 -16.38 9.48
N PRO A 365 24.25 -16.05 10.79
CA PRO A 365 24.20 -14.68 11.25
C PRO A 365 25.33 -13.81 10.68
N LYS A 366 25.03 -12.53 10.47
CA LYS A 366 26.01 -11.50 10.09
C LYS A 366 26.10 -10.46 11.19
N THR A 367 27.32 -10.18 11.64
CA THR A 367 27.57 -9.32 12.81
C THR A 367 28.16 -7.98 12.38
N ILE A 368 28.32 -7.04 13.33
CA ILE A 368 29.04 -5.79 13.07
C ILE A 368 30.50 -6.05 12.62
N ALA A 369 31.14 -7.08 13.19
CA ALA A 369 32.52 -7.43 12.87
C ALA A 369 32.66 -8.11 11.50
N GLU A 370 31.66 -8.92 11.12
CA GLU A 370 31.62 -9.64 9.85
C GLU A 370 30.25 -9.45 9.16
N PRO A 371 29.99 -8.26 8.59
CA PRO A 371 28.69 -7.97 7.99
C PRO A 371 28.54 -8.64 6.61
N GLY A 372 27.29 -8.93 6.25
CA GLY A 372 26.93 -9.20 4.86
C GLY A 372 27.00 -7.92 4.03
N HIS A 373 27.02 -8.04 2.71
CA HIS A 373 26.99 -6.88 1.81
C HIS A 373 26.01 -7.13 0.68
N ASN A 374 25.20 -6.13 0.36
CA ASN A 374 24.24 -6.20 -0.74
C ASN A 374 24.87 -5.76 -2.09
N LEU A 375 24.05 -5.68 -3.14
CA LEU A 375 24.50 -5.33 -4.50
C LEU A 375 25.16 -3.95 -4.62
N THR A 376 24.79 -2.98 -3.77
CA THR A 376 25.42 -1.65 -3.75
C THR A 376 26.75 -1.68 -2.97
N GLY A 377 26.98 -2.72 -2.19
CA GLY A 377 28.10 -2.87 -1.26
C GLY A 377 27.83 -2.21 0.09
N ASP A 378 26.56 -1.93 0.42
CA ASP A 378 26.19 -1.48 1.76
C ASP A 378 26.16 -2.70 2.70
N PRO A 379 26.70 -2.57 3.93
CA PRO A 379 26.76 -3.68 4.87
C PRO A 379 25.38 -3.94 5.48
N PHE A 380 25.09 -5.19 5.80
CA PHE A 380 23.93 -5.59 6.60
C PHE A 380 24.31 -6.56 7.73
N ILE A 381 23.55 -6.47 8.82
CA ILE A 381 23.66 -7.23 10.07
C ILE A 381 22.32 -7.94 10.26
N THR A 382 22.36 -9.23 10.58
CA THR A 382 21.16 -10.05 10.77
C THR A 382 21.45 -11.26 11.64
N ASP A 383 20.46 -11.71 12.39
CA ASP A 383 20.43 -12.98 13.13
C ASP A 383 20.33 -14.20 12.20
N GLY A 384 20.18 -13.99 10.89
CA GLY A 384 20.13 -15.06 9.91
C GLY A 384 18.78 -15.76 9.82
N LEU A 385 17.76 -15.24 10.49
CA LEU A 385 16.40 -15.76 10.47
C LEU A 385 15.53 -15.00 9.46
N ARG A 386 14.46 -15.66 9.01
CA ARG A 386 13.34 -15.02 8.30
C ARG A 386 12.08 -15.12 9.14
N LEU A 387 11.34 -14.01 9.22
CA LEU A 387 10.07 -13.93 9.93
C LEU A 387 8.94 -14.49 9.04
N VAL A 388 8.16 -15.44 9.51
CA VAL A 388 6.99 -15.97 8.81
C VAL A 388 5.73 -15.45 9.48
N MET A 389 4.80 -14.89 8.71
CA MET A 389 3.57 -14.26 9.20
C MET A 389 2.35 -14.85 8.51
N PHE A 390 1.38 -15.33 9.29
CA PHE A 390 0.15 -15.95 8.81
C PHE A 390 -1.05 -15.03 8.99
N PHE A 391 -1.76 -14.77 7.90
CA PHE A 391 -2.90 -13.88 7.85
C PHE A 391 -4.15 -14.71 7.55
N HIS A 392 -5.19 -14.52 8.37
CA HIS A 392 -6.44 -15.24 8.21
C HIS A 392 -7.63 -14.28 8.37
N SER A 393 -8.79 -14.74 7.91
CA SER A 393 -10.10 -14.17 8.25
C SER A 393 -10.80 -15.09 9.27
N PRO A 394 -11.48 -14.55 10.31
CA PRO A 394 -11.73 -13.15 10.60
C PRO A 394 -10.55 -12.45 11.31
N MET A 395 -10.72 -11.17 11.66
CA MET A 395 -9.74 -10.41 12.45
C MET A 395 -9.23 -11.18 13.67
N THR A 396 -7.94 -11.03 13.95
CA THR A 396 -7.30 -11.54 15.16
C THR A 396 -7.00 -10.38 16.11
N PRO A 397 -7.67 -10.31 17.29
CA PRO A 397 -7.30 -9.36 18.33
C PRO A 397 -5.82 -9.53 18.71
N MET A 398 -5.11 -8.44 19.01
CA MET A 398 -3.66 -8.48 19.28
C MET A 398 -3.27 -9.50 20.36
N HIS A 399 -4.08 -9.66 21.41
CA HIS A 399 -3.83 -10.61 22.51
C HIS A 399 -4.07 -12.08 22.13
N LYS A 400 -4.58 -12.35 20.92
CA LYS A 400 -4.80 -13.69 20.36
C LYS A 400 -3.74 -14.09 19.34
N VAL A 401 -2.86 -13.16 18.93
CA VAL A 401 -1.75 -13.46 18.02
C VAL A 401 -0.80 -14.44 18.70
N LYS A 402 -0.45 -15.52 18.00
CA LYS A 402 0.40 -16.59 18.53
C LYS A 402 1.80 -16.55 17.94
N ASP A 403 2.78 -16.83 18.79
CA ASP A 403 4.13 -17.20 18.35
C ASP A 403 4.17 -18.73 18.21
N LEU A 404 4.57 -19.21 17.03
CA LEU A 404 4.73 -20.64 16.75
C LEU A 404 5.93 -21.26 17.49
N GLY A 405 6.84 -20.44 18.00
CA GLY A 405 7.96 -20.87 18.82
C GLY A 405 9.01 -21.69 18.05
N TRP A 406 9.09 -21.53 16.73
CA TRP A 406 10.02 -22.26 15.87
C TRP A 406 11.49 -21.97 16.18
N GLU A 407 11.94 -20.75 15.89
CA GLU A 407 13.25 -20.21 16.27
C GLU A 407 13.06 -18.96 17.12
N GLN A 408 14.04 -18.65 17.97
CA GLN A 408 13.98 -17.52 18.90
C GLN A 408 14.99 -16.44 18.52
N PRO A 409 14.54 -15.29 17.94
CA PRO A 409 15.46 -14.22 17.56
C PRO A 409 16.03 -13.51 18.79
N ASN A 410 17.33 -13.23 18.79
CA ASN A 410 17.92 -12.36 19.81
C ASN A 410 17.67 -10.89 19.47
N ARG A 411 16.65 -10.30 20.09
CA ARG A 411 16.29 -8.89 19.87
C ARG A 411 17.14 -7.89 20.67
N ASN A 412 18.03 -8.36 21.54
CA ASN A 412 18.94 -7.50 22.30
C ASN A 412 20.21 -7.21 21.51
N ARG A 413 20.17 -6.14 20.71
CA ARG A 413 21.27 -5.67 19.86
C ARG A 413 22.58 -5.38 20.61
N ARG A 414 22.55 -5.20 21.93
CA ARG A 414 23.78 -5.07 22.74
C ARG A 414 24.62 -6.35 22.72
N ALA A 415 24.01 -7.52 22.54
CA ALA A 415 24.72 -8.78 22.41
C ALA A 415 25.68 -8.79 21.20
N TRP A 416 25.45 -7.94 20.20
CA TRP A 416 26.37 -7.80 19.06
C TRP A 416 27.73 -7.21 19.47
N LEU A 417 27.77 -6.41 20.54
CA LEU A 417 29.01 -5.85 21.07
C LEU A 417 29.82 -6.93 21.83
N GLU A 418 29.13 -7.78 22.60
CA GLU A 418 29.75 -8.86 23.38
C GLU A 418 30.39 -9.92 22.46
N GLN A 419 29.76 -10.21 21.32
CA GLN A 419 30.31 -11.10 20.29
C GLN A 419 31.56 -10.52 19.61
N GLN A 420 31.62 -9.20 19.44
CA GLN A 420 32.78 -8.50 18.88
C GLN A 420 33.98 -8.57 19.82
N GLU A 421 33.77 -8.36 21.13
CA GLU A 421 34.81 -8.48 22.14
C GLU A 421 35.37 -9.92 22.22
N ALA A 422 34.51 -10.93 22.15
CA ALA A 422 34.90 -12.35 22.13
C ALA A 422 35.71 -12.74 20.87
N ALA A 423 35.33 -12.23 19.69
CA ALA A 423 36.07 -12.46 18.45
C ALA A 423 37.44 -11.76 18.45
N SER A 424 37.54 -10.57 19.07
CA SER A 424 38.80 -9.81 19.18
C SER A 424 39.77 -10.35 20.24
N SER A 425 39.31 -11.24 21.12
CA SER A 425 40.09 -11.82 22.22
C SER A 425 40.50 -13.28 21.99
N SER A 426 40.12 -13.87 20.85
CA SER A 426 40.63 -15.17 20.39
C SER A 426 41.93 -14.96 19.59
N PRO A 427 43.08 -15.51 20.03
CA PRO A 427 44.41 -15.23 19.47
C PRO A 427 44.65 -15.79 18.06
#